data_AF-A0A7K1LT45-F1
#
_entry.id   AF-A0A7K1LT45-F1
#
_cell.length_a   1.000
_cell.length_b   1.000
_cell.length_c   1.000
_cell.angle_alpha   90.00
_cell.angle_beta   90.00
_cell.angle_gamma   90.00
#
_symmetry.space_group_name_H-M   'P 1'
#
loop_
_entity.id
_entity.type
_entity.pdbx_description
1 polymer ?
#
loop_
_entity_poly.entity_id
_entity_poly.type
_entity_poly.pdbx_seq_one_letter_code
_entity_poly.pdbx_strand_id
1 'polypeptide(L)'
;MKTFSYILAFIFISFLFSPTVITLIDRNVDISIAYNLNEEESSTKNQINLEYTLEESFSNYESIHFLQIQKTDGHYYKEINYNVFLSISSPPPKQA
;
A
#
# COMPACT_ATOMS: atom_id res chain seq x y z
N MET A 1 -27.10 9.05 -39.63
CA MET A 1 -25.65 8.76 -39.58
C MET A 1 -24.84 9.87 -38.93
N LYS A 2 -25.01 11.15 -39.32
CA LYS A 2 -24.27 12.28 -38.72
C LYS A 2 -24.51 12.47 -37.21
N THR A 3 -25.76 12.38 -36.75
CA THR A 3 -26.12 12.48 -35.32
C THR A 3 -25.47 11.39 -34.47
N PHE A 4 -25.51 10.15 -34.94
CA PHE A 4 -24.83 9.02 -34.30
C PHE A 4 -23.32 9.24 -34.19
N SER A 5 -22.70 9.75 -35.26
CA SER A 5 -21.27 10.09 -35.27
C SER A 5 -20.95 11.20 -34.26
N TYR A 6 -21.80 12.22 -34.12
CA TYR A 6 -21.62 13.25 -33.09
C TYR A 6 -21.76 12.70 -31.67
N ILE A 7 -22.70 11.80 -31.43
CA ILE A 7 -22.87 11.15 -30.11
C ILE A 7 -21.64 10.31 -29.76
N LEU A 8 -21.15 9.51 -30.72
CA LEU A 8 -19.95 8.70 -30.53
C LEU A 8 -18.71 9.57 -30.29
N ALA A 9 -18.55 10.64 -31.08
CA ALA A 9 -17.46 11.59 -30.91
C ALA A 9 -17.50 12.26 -29.53
N PHE A 10 -18.69 12.66 -29.07
CA PHE A 10 -18.87 13.26 -27.76
C PHE A 10 -18.47 12.30 -26.62
N ILE A 11 -18.93 11.04 -26.68
CA ILE A 11 -18.56 10.00 -25.71
C ILE A 11 -17.04 9.79 -25.71
N PHE A 12 -16.44 9.70 -26.88
CA PHE A 12 -15.00 9.45 -27.03
C PHE A 12 -14.16 10.59 -26.47
N ILE A 13 -14.53 11.84 -26.79
CA ILE A 13 -13.85 13.03 -26.28
C ILE A 13 -14.01 13.14 -24.76
N SER A 14 -15.20 12.89 -24.24
CA SER A 14 -15.46 12.92 -22.79
C SER A 14 -14.63 11.86 -22.05
N PHE A 15 -14.51 10.66 -22.62
CA PHE A 15 -13.69 9.58 -22.07
C PHE A 15 -12.19 9.95 -22.01
N LEU A 16 -11.65 10.55 -23.08
CA LEU A 16 -10.25 11.00 -23.11
C LEU A 16 -9.98 12.19 -22.17
N PHE A 17 -10.96 13.09 -22.02
CA PHE A 17 -10.79 14.30 -21.22
C PHE A 17 -10.98 14.06 -19.72
N SER A 18 -11.77 13.05 -19.33
CA SER A 18 -12.14 12.77 -17.95
C SER A 18 -10.95 12.66 -16.97
N PRO A 19 -9.89 11.87 -17.22
CA PRO A 19 -8.74 11.77 -16.29
C PRO A 19 -8.02 13.11 -16.11
N THR A 20 -7.99 13.93 -17.16
CA THR A 20 -7.36 15.26 -17.16
C THR A 20 -8.14 16.26 -16.30
N VAL A 21 -9.48 16.22 -16.37
CA VAL A 21 -10.33 17.09 -15.53
C VAL A 21 -10.25 16.69 -14.06
N ILE A 22 -10.28 15.39 -13.79
CA ILE A 22 -10.24 14.84 -12.43
C ILE A 22 -8.93 15.25 -11.73
N THR A 23 -7.79 15.11 -12.42
CA THR A 23 -6.47 15.52 -11.89
C THR A 23 -6.31 17.03 -11.71
N LEU A 24 -7.08 17.84 -12.45
CA LEU A 24 -7.09 19.29 -12.30
C LEU A 24 -7.81 19.73 -11.02
N ILE A 25 -8.89 19.03 -10.66
CA ILE A 25 -9.71 19.31 -9.47
C ILE A 25 -8.99 18.83 -8.21
N ASP A 26 -8.45 17.62 -8.25
CA ASP A 26 -7.73 17.03 -7.13
C ASP A 26 -6.53 16.22 -7.63
N ARG A 27 -5.34 16.63 -7.19
CA ARG A 27 -4.06 16.02 -7.56
C ARG A 27 -3.77 14.71 -6.82
N ASN A 28 -4.52 14.41 -5.77
CA ASN A 28 -4.34 13.21 -4.96
C ASN A 28 -5.22 12.05 -5.42
N VAL A 29 -6.04 12.24 -6.46
CA VAL A 29 -6.87 11.18 -7.03
C VAL A 29 -6.01 10.22 -7.85
N ASP A 30 -6.14 8.92 -7.56
CA ASP A 30 -5.49 7.87 -8.31
C ASP A 30 -6.14 7.70 -9.70
N ILE A 31 -5.41 8.07 -10.74
CA ILE A 31 -5.78 7.91 -12.16
C ILE A 31 -5.03 6.78 -12.86
N SER A 32 -4.22 6.00 -12.12
CA SER A 32 -3.43 4.91 -12.69
C SER A 32 -4.30 3.94 -13.49
N ILE A 33 -5.51 3.65 -13.02
CA ILE A 33 -6.45 2.75 -13.69
C ILE A 33 -6.87 3.25 -15.08
N ALA A 34 -6.92 4.56 -15.33
CA ALA A 34 -7.28 5.09 -16.65
C ALA A 34 -6.17 4.90 -17.70
N TYR A 35 -4.90 4.79 -17.26
CA TYR A 35 -3.74 4.65 -18.14
C TYR A 35 -3.20 3.21 -18.21
N ASN A 36 -3.38 2.42 -17.13
CA ASN A 36 -2.86 1.06 -17.01
C ASN A 36 -3.65 0.05 -17.86
N LEU A 37 -4.91 0.36 -18.21
CA LEU A 37 -5.73 -0.49 -19.10
C LEU A 37 -5.13 -0.66 -20.51
N ASN A 38 -4.27 0.26 -20.95
CA ASN A 38 -3.59 0.19 -22.25
C ASN A 38 -2.28 -0.62 -22.20
N GLU A 39 -1.75 -0.89 -21.00
CA GLU A 39 -0.45 -1.55 -20.83
C GLU A 39 -0.57 -3.10 -20.82
N GLU A 40 -1.78 -3.63 -20.59
CA GLU A 40 -2.09 -5.07 -20.57
C GLU A 40 -2.21 -5.74 -21.96
N GLU A 41 -2.09 -5.00 -23.07
CA GLU A 41 -2.11 -5.57 -24.43
C GLU A 41 -0.76 -6.23 -24.85
N SER A 42 0.23 -6.23 -23.96
CA SER A 42 1.50 -6.96 -24.15
C SER A 42 1.29 -8.46 -23.96
N SER A 43 0.90 -9.12 -25.04
CA SER A 43 0.42 -10.49 -25.27
C SER A 43 1.28 -11.68 -24.79
N THR A 44 1.98 -11.60 -23.67
CA THR A 44 2.75 -12.76 -23.12
C THR A 44 2.51 -13.03 -21.64
N LYS A 45 1.89 -12.11 -20.87
CA LYS A 45 1.69 -12.25 -19.41
C LYS A 45 0.29 -12.68 -18.96
N ASN A 46 -0.66 -12.92 -19.87
CA ASN A 46 -2.03 -13.33 -19.53
C ASN A 46 -2.18 -14.84 -19.26
N GLN A 47 -1.21 -15.47 -18.60
CA GLN A 47 -1.45 -16.74 -17.92
C GLN A 47 -1.84 -16.40 -16.48
N ILE A 48 -3.13 -16.12 -16.28
CA ILE A 48 -3.69 -15.98 -14.94
C ILE A 48 -3.70 -17.39 -14.33
N ASN A 49 -2.57 -17.81 -13.74
CA ASN A 49 -2.56 -18.97 -12.86
C ASN A 49 -3.34 -18.57 -11.60
N LEU A 50 -4.63 -18.90 -11.60
CA LEU A 50 -5.48 -18.86 -10.41
C LEU A 50 -5.11 -20.04 -9.51
N GLU A 51 -3.88 -20.04 -9.02
CA GLU A 51 -3.45 -20.94 -7.95
C GLU A 51 -3.81 -20.27 -6.63
N TYR A 52 -4.88 -20.74 -6.00
CA TYR A 52 -5.27 -20.28 -4.68
C TYR A 52 -4.84 -21.33 -3.66
N THR A 53 -3.86 -21.00 -2.83
CA THR A 53 -3.49 -21.80 -1.67
C THR A 53 -4.51 -21.50 -0.56
N LEU A 54 -5.44 -22.43 -0.34
CA LEU A 54 -6.25 -22.44 0.88
C LEU A 54 -5.33 -22.77 2.05
N GLU A 55 -4.78 -21.76 2.72
CA GLU A 55 -4.13 -21.97 4.00
C GLU A 55 -5.17 -22.40 5.03
N GLU A 56 -4.92 -23.53 5.68
CA GLU A 56 -5.77 -24.04 6.74
C GLU A 56 -5.73 -23.04 7.90
N SER A 57 -6.86 -22.41 8.19
CA SER A 57 -6.96 -21.44 9.28
C SER A 57 -6.93 -22.18 10.62
N PHE A 58 -5.75 -22.27 11.23
CA PHE A 58 -5.63 -22.77 12.59
C PHE A 58 -6.15 -21.72 13.59
N SER A 59 -6.87 -22.19 14.60
CA SER A 59 -7.37 -21.32 15.67
C SER A 59 -6.21 -20.63 16.37
N ASN A 60 -6.17 -19.30 16.31
CA ASN A 60 -5.15 -18.49 16.99
C ASN A 60 -5.47 -18.24 18.48
N TYR A 61 -6.36 -19.05 19.06
CA TYR A 61 -6.87 -18.89 20.41
C TYR A 61 -5.77 -18.88 21.46
N GLU A 62 -4.82 -19.82 21.39
CA GLU A 62 -3.74 -19.93 22.38
C GLU A 62 -2.83 -18.69 22.42
N SER A 63 -2.53 -18.10 21.26
CA SER A 63 -1.70 -16.89 21.23
C SER A 63 -2.45 -15.66 21.73
N ILE A 64 -3.74 -15.53 21.40
CA ILE A 64 -4.60 -14.45 21.89
C ILE A 64 -4.78 -14.57 23.42
N HIS A 65 -4.99 -15.79 23.91
CA HIS A 65 -5.12 -16.09 25.33
C HIS A 65 -3.83 -15.79 26.10
N PHE A 66 -2.66 -16.16 25.55
CA PHE A 66 -1.35 -15.81 26.13
C PHE A 66 -1.14 -14.30 26.24
N LEU A 67 -1.49 -13.52 25.21
CA LEU A 67 -1.40 -12.05 25.24
C LEU A 67 -2.38 -11.41 26.24
N GLN A 68 -3.55 -12.00 26.44
CA GLN A 68 -4.51 -11.56 27.45
C GLN A 68 -4.00 -11.78 28.87
N ILE A 69 -3.35 -12.92 29.14
CA ILE A 69 -2.73 -13.21 30.43
C ILE A 69 -1.61 -12.20 30.73
N GLN A 70 -0.72 -11.95 29.77
CA GLN A 70 0.42 -11.05 29.99
C GLN A 70 0.02 -9.59 30.26
N LYS A 71 -1.14 -9.12 29.81
CA LYS A 71 -1.63 -7.78 30.17
C LYS A 71 -1.92 -7.63 31.67
N THR A 72 -2.14 -8.72 32.39
CA THR A 72 -2.44 -8.69 33.83
C THR A 72 -1.20 -8.70 34.71
N ASP A 73 -0.06 -9.15 34.18
CA ASP A 73 1.23 -8.96 34.82
C ASP A 73 1.66 -7.50 34.63
N GLY A 74 1.37 -6.67 35.64
CA GLY A 74 1.83 -5.30 35.68
C GLY A 74 3.33 -5.24 35.44
N HIS A 75 3.75 -4.60 34.36
CA HIS A 75 5.16 -4.35 34.09
C HIS A 75 5.70 -3.40 35.17
N TYR A 76 6.33 -3.94 36.21
CA TYR A 76 7.09 -3.15 37.16
C TYR A 76 8.44 -2.83 36.53
N TYR A 77 8.55 -1.66 35.89
CA TYR A 77 9.85 -1.12 35.53
C TYR A 77 10.53 -0.64 36.82
N LYS A 78 11.51 -1.40 37.31
CA LYS A 78 12.42 -0.86 38.31
C LYS A 78 13.29 0.14 37.55
N GLU A 79 13.01 1.43 37.68
CA GLU A 79 13.92 2.47 37.24
C GLU A 79 15.23 2.31 38.00
N ILE A 80 16.16 1.59 37.39
CA ILE A 80 17.54 1.59 37.82
C ILE A 80 18.04 2.95 37.37
N ASN A 81 18.25 3.89 38.29
CA ASN A 81 18.88 5.18 37.99
C ASN A 81 20.28 4.91 37.42
N TYR A 82 20.39 4.84 36.10
CA TYR A 82 21.66 4.82 35.40
C TYR A 82 22.16 6.27 35.32
N ASN A 83 23.40 6.50 35.72
CA ASN A 83 24.06 7.76 35.43
C ASN A 83 24.24 7.86 33.91
N VAL A 84 23.33 8.58 33.23
CA VAL A 84 23.46 8.91 31.81
C VAL A 84 24.61 9.88 31.66
N PHE A 85 25.74 9.40 31.16
CA PHE A 85 26.79 10.28 30.69
C PHE A 85 26.36 10.86 29.33
N LEU A 86 25.93 12.12 29.31
CA LEU A 86 25.49 12.80 28.08
C LEU A 86 26.58 12.91 27.00
N SER A 87 27.84 12.69 27.34
CA SER A 87 28.98 12.86 26.44
C SER A 87 29.71 11.54 26.22
N ILE A 88 29.12 10.65 25.43
CA ILE A 88 29.89 9.58 24.79
C ILE A 88 30.46 10.16 23.49
N SER A 89 31.68 10.68 23.56
CA SER A 89 32.42 11.11 22.37
C SER A 89 33.22 9.91 21.84
N SER A 90 32.65 9.14 20.91
CA SER A 90 33.45 8.18 20.15
C SER A 90 34.22 8.94 19.05
N PRO A 91 35.54 8.72 18.91
CA PRO A 91 36.30 9.33 17.84
C PRO A 91 35.82 8.81 16.48
N PRO A 92 35.84 9.65 15.43
CA PRO A 92 35.46 9.22 14.09
C PRO A 92 36.35 8.06 13.62
N PRO A 93 35.79 7.08 12.87
CA PRO A 93 36.57 5.97 12.36
C PRO A 93 37.68 6.47 11.43
N LYS A 94 38.86 5.86 11.51
CA LYS A 94 39.96 6.15 10.58
C LYS A 94 39.51 5.76 9.17
N GLN A 95 39.55 6.71 8.24
CA GLN A 95 39.32 6.42 6.83
C GLN A 95 40.42 5.48 6.34
N ALA A 96 40.01 4.37 5.73
CA ALA A 96 40.88 3.41 5.08
C ALA A 96 41.32 3.90 3.70
#